data_AF-A0A9E1QM29-F1
#
_entry.id   AF-A0A9E1QM29-F1
#
_cell.length_a   1.000
_cell.length_b   1.000
_cell.length_c   1.000
_cell.angle_alpha   90.00
_cell.angle_beta   90.00
_cell.angle_gamma   90.00
#
_symmetry.space_group_name_H-M   'P 1'
#
loop_
_entity.id
_entity.type
_entity.pdbx_description
1 polymer ?
#
loop_
_entity_poly.entity_id
_entity_poly.type
_entity_poly.pdbx_seq_one_letter_code
_entity_poly.pdbx_strand_id
1 'polypeptide(L)'
;LDARIIQSNNSSRGPRHPLNDLFNSGRFNSTQAVRIRGEAQTLNVRPRPPSQQRGEWLPAQALQLSEQWLPEEEEVEVGMPLSRTLIIEAEGVAGTMLPDLTPVADAGFKLYPEPATQESSATSEGMISKKVRKIAYIPTQAGSFTLPAVTLQWWNSRKNRMEVATLPSKTITVVAAVNAAANSPENSIEQPKSIAPAAVVTPQPQRTPQSIPPTTQPPPTERITLWHWTTLLFALLWLLTLLLSWRRRRPQSPSEKPDLNSEPSSCKAAQKQLFAACNNNHPQQARAALLEWAACRWPDEPPTGLGALAQRLDHPILSALLSELDQALYQQGESSWDGAPLHQHLRQLPKEKRSKTDTSPLQPLYP
;
A
#
# COMPACT_ATOMS: atom_id res chain seq x y z
N LEU A 1 -32.86 13.85 0.08
CA LEU A 1 -33.10 12.59 0.81
C LEU A 1 -33.53 12.95 2.23
N ASP A 2 -34.83 13.21 2.41
CA ASP A 2 -35.43 13.37 3.73
C ASP A 2 -35.87 11.99 4.23
N ALA A 3 -35.25 11.51 5.31
CA ALA A 3 -35.63 10.24 5.92
C ALA A 3 -36.35 10.52 7.25
N ARG A 4 -37.68 10.34 7.26
CA ARG A 4 -38.46 10.26 8.51
C ARG A 4 -38.39 8.83 9.06
N ILE A 5 -38.02 8.72 10.33
CA ILE A 5 -37.93 7.46 11.07
C ILE A 5 -39.33 7.06 11.52
N ILE A 6 -39.85 5.93 11.01
CA ILE A 6 -41.07 5.30 11.54
C ILE A 6 -40.63 4.12 12.42
N GLN A 7 -40.81 4.26 13.73
CA GLN A 7 -40.62 3.19 14.70
C GLN A 7 -41.75 2.18 14.60
N SER A 8 -41.44 0.92 14.27
CA SER A 8 -42.35 -0.20 14.54
C SER A 8 -41.91 -0.89 15.83
N ASN A 9 -42.78 -0.82 16.84
CA ASN A 9 -42.57 -1.38 18.17
C ASN A 9 -43.06 -2.83 18.16
N ASN A 10 -42.17 -3.81 18.29
CA ASN A 10 -42.57 -5.18 18.58
C ASN A 10 -41.74 -5.69 19.77
N SER A 11 -42.39 -5.78 20.94
CA SER A 11 -41.78 -6.19 22.20
C SER A 11 -42.35 -7.54 22.63
N SER A 12 -41.63 -8.62 22.32
CA SER A 12 -41.85 -9.92 22.94
C SER A 12 -41.01 -10.04 24.22
N ARG A 13 -41.67 -9.94 25.39
CA ARG A 13 -41.07 -10.10 26.73
C ARG A 13 -40.84 -11.58 27.05
N GLY A 14 -39.58 -11.98 27.28
CA GLY A 14 -39.21 -13.21 27.99
C GLY A 14 -39.05 -12.99 29.50
N PRO A 15 -38.96 -14.05 30.33
CA PRO A 15 -38.99 -13.96 31.79
C PRO A 15 -37.72 -13.32 32.35
N ARG A 16 -37.88 -12.36 33.26
CA ARG A 16 -36.78 -11.60 33.87
C ARG A 16 -36.23 -12.31 35.10
N HIS A 17 -34.91 -12.55 35.14
CA HIS A 17 -34.20 -13.02 36.33
C HIS A 17 -33.78 -11.82 37.20
N PRO A 18 -34.09 -11.81 38.52
CA PRO A 18 -33.95 -10.64 39.39
C PRO A 18 -32.50 -10.23 39.73
N LEU A 19 -31.50 -11.02 39.33
CA LEU A 19 -30.08 -10.75 39.60
C LEU A 19 -29.35 -10.04 38.44
N ASN A 20 -29.93 -10.00 37.23
CA ASN A 20 -29.31 -9.32 36.09
C ASN A 20 -29.55 -7.79 36.07
N ASP A 21 -30.53 -7.30 36.83
CA ASP A 21 -30.88 -5.87 36.85
C ASP A 21 -29.96 -5.03 37.78
N LEU A 22 -29.11 -5.66 38.61
CA LEU A 22 -28.22 -4.97 39.55
C LEU A 22 -26.89 -4.51 38.94
N PHE A 23 -26.44 -5.13 37.84
CA PHE A 23 -25.15 -4.78 37.21
C PHE A 23 -25.29 -3.95 35.93
N ASN A 24 -26.52 -3.69 35.46
CA ASN A 24 -26.77 -2.91 34.25
C ASN A 24 -27.26 -1.46 34.53
N SER A 25 -27.11 -0.97 35.76
CA SER A 25 -27.41 0.42 36.13
C SER A 25 -26.32 1.41 35.70
N GLY A 26 -25.65 1.15 34.57
CA GLY A 26 -24.70 2.05 33.94
C GLY A 26 -25.44 2.99 32.98
N ARG A 27 -25.58 4.26 33.36
CA ARG A 27 -26.09 5.36 32.53
C ARG A 27 -25.12 5.71 31.38
N PHE A 28 -24.79 4.76 30.52
CA PHE A 28 -23.90 4.98 29.38
C PHE A 28 -24.50 4.35 28.12
N ASN A 29 -25.08 5.21 27.28
CA ASN A 29 -25.43 5.05 25.87
C ASN A 29 -25.78 3.63 25.38
N SER A 30 -27.07 3.29 25.39
CA SER A 30 -27.60 2.20 24.56
C SER A 30 -27.46 2.58 23.08
N THR A 31 -26.40 2.11 22.42
CA THR A 31 -26.27 2.20 20.96
C THR A 31 -27.15 1.12 20.34
N GLN A 32 -28.15 1.54 19.56
CA GLN A 32 -29.01 0.63 18.82
C GLN A 32 -28.39 0.33 17.46
N ALA A 33 -28.18 -0.95 17.14
CA ALA A 33 -27.76 -1.35 15.81
C ALA A 33 -28.86 -1.01 14.79
N VAL A 34 -28.61 -0.05 13.90
CA VAL A 34 -29.50 0.29 12.78
C VAL A 34 -28.94 -0.35 11.52
N ARG A 35 -29.75 -1.19 10.86
CA ARG A 35 -29.41 -1.75 9.55
C ARG A 35 -30.14 -0.98 8.47
N ILE A 36 -29.42 -0.14 7.74
CA ILE A 36 -29.94 0.61 6.60
C ILE A 36 -29.74 -0.24 5.34
N ARG A 37 -30.79 -0.45 4.55
CA ARG A 37 -30.70 -1.01 3.20
C ARG A 37 -31.20 0.04 2.22
N GLY A 38 -30.40 0.36 1.22
CA GLY A 38 -30.83 1.20 0.11
C GLY A 38 -31.73 0.44 -0.87
N GLU A 39 -32.39 1.18 -1.74
CA GLU A 39 -33.13 0.60 -2.87
C GLU A 39 -32.17 -0.10 -3.83
N ALA A 40 -32.61 -1.23 -4.40
CA ALA A 40 -31.82 -1.95 -5.39
C ALA A 40 -31.73 -1.15 -6.69
N GLN A 41 -30.51 -0.92 -7.17
CA GLN A 41 -30.28 -0.30 -8.48
C GLN A 41 -30.00 -1.37 -9.53
N THR A 42 -30.73 -1.31 -10.65
CA THR A 42 -30.50 -2.19 -11.80
C THR A 42 -29.60 -1.49 -12.82
N LEU A 43 -28.48 -2.11 -13.17
CA LEU A 43 -27.53 -1.58 -14.15
C LEU A 43 -27.63 -2.37 -15.47
N ASN A 44 -27.82 -1.68 -16.58
CA ASN A 44 -27.77 -2.28 -17.91
C ASN A 44 -26.37 -2.11 -18.51
N VAL A 45 -25.59 -3.20 -18.52
CA VAL A 45 -24.19 -3.20 -18.98
C VAL A 45 -24.12 -3.59 -20.45
N ARG A 46 -23.53 -2.71 -21.27
CA ARG A 46 -23.33 -2.99 -22.71
C ARG A 46 -22.11 -3.88 -22.93
N PRO A 47 -22.12 -4.78 -23.94
CA PRO A 47 -20.96 -5.57 -24.30
C PRO A 47 -19.85 -4.69 -24.88
N ARG A 48 -18.62 -5.22 -24.89
CA ARG A 48 -17.50 -4.58 -25.59
C ARG A 48 -17.79 -4.51 -27.11
N PRO A 49 -17.52 -3.38 -27.78
CA PRO A 49 -17.66 -3.26 -29.23
C PRO A 49 -16.89 -4.35 -29.99
N PRO A 50 -17.45 -4.89 -31.10
CA PRO A 50 -16.80 -5.93 -31.90
C PRO A 50 -15.43 -5.51 -32.46
N SER A 51 -15.22 -4.21 -32.72
CA SER A 51 -13.96 -3.67 -33.21
C SER A 51 -12.81 -3.73 -32.20
N GLN A 52 -13.09 -4.02 -30.92
CA GLN A 52 -12.10 -3.95 -29.83
C GLN A 52 -12.08 -5.22 -28.98
N GLN A 53 -12.37 -6.38 -29.58
CA GLN A 53 -12.30 -7.66 -28.88
C GLN A 53 -10.87 -8.02 -28.44
N ARG A 54 -9.84 -7.41 -29.05
CA ARG A 54 -8.42 -7.61 -28.74
C ARG A 54 -7.79 -6.31 -28.28
N GLY A 55 -6.82 -6.40 -27.37
CA GLY A 55 -6.11 -5.26 -26.79
C GLY A 55 -6.72 -4.73 -25.49
N GLU A 56 -6.13 -3.65 -24.97
CA GLU A 56 -6.58 -2.99 -23.75
C GLU A 56 -7.92 -2.28 -23.98
N TRP A 57 -8.87 -2.53 -23.08
CA TRP A 57 -10.20 -1.93 -23.13
C TRP A 57 -10.32 -0.82 -22.11
N LEU A 58 -10.37 0.41 -22.62
CA LEU A 58 -10.39 1.62 -21.81
C LEU A 58 -11.64 2.46 -22.14
N PRO A 59 -12.79 2.18 -21.51
CA PRO A 59 -13.96 3.04 -21.62
C PRO A 59 -13.82 4.25 -20.68
N ALA A 60 -13.88 5.46 -21.25
CA ALA A 60 -13.85 6.71 -20.49
C ALA A 60 -14.86 7.71 -21.06
N GLN A 61 -15.27 8.70 -20.29
CA GLN A 61 -16.15 9.79 -20.74
C GLN A 61 -15.37 10.91 -21.44
N ALA A 62 -14.18 11.20 -20.90
CA ALA A 62 -13.18 12.08 -21.46
C ALA A 62 -11.79 11.50 -21.11
N LEU A 63 -10.81 11.71 -21.98
CA LEU A 63 -9.42 11.31 -21.74
C LEU A 63 -8.49 12.32 -22.40
N GLN A 64 -7.46 12.72 -21.66
CA GLN A 64 -6.42 13.63 -22.11
C GLN A 64 -5.04 13.03 -21.80
N LEU A 65 -4.12 13.16 -22.76
CA LEU A 65 -2.69 12.96 -22.54
C LEU A 65 -2.01 14.32 -22.46
N SER A 66 -1.08 14.47 -21.52
CA SER A 66 -0.17 15.61 -21.46
C SER A 66 1.23 15.16 -21.07
N GLU A 67 2.21 15.99 -21.38
CA GLU A 67 3.60 15.75 -21.01
C GLU A 67 4.30 17.01 -20.52
N GLN A 68 5.33 16.80 -19.71
CA GLN A 68 6.22 17.85 -19.23
C GLN A 68 7.67 17.38 -19.35
N TRP A 69 8.55 18.30 -19.73
CA TRP A 69 9.97 18.03 -19.94
C TRP A 69 10.80 18.89 -18.99
N LEU A 70 11.87 18.31 -18.45
CA LEU A 70 12.82 19.05 -17.61
C LEU A 70 14.26 18.59 -17.89
N PRO A 71 15.16 19.45 -18.41
CA PRO A 71 14.88 20.83 -18.83
C PRO A 71 13.87 20.92 -20.00
N GLU A 72 13.29 22.11 -20.22
CA GLU A 72 12.36 22.36 -21.34
C GLU A 72 13.11 22.56 -22.67
N GLU A 73 14.41 22.81 -22.60
CA GLU A 73 15.28 22.96 -23.76
C GLU A 73 15.33 21.69 -24.62
N GLU A 74 15.42 21.89 -25.92
CA GLU A 74 15.55 20.79 -26.89
C GLU A 74 17.00 20.44 -27.18
N GLU A 75 17.95 21.18 -26.59
CA GLU A 75 19.39 20.95 -26.68
C GLU A 75 19.92 20.49 -25.33
N VAL A 76 20.55 19.32 -25.29
CA VAL A 76 21.09 18.71 -24.06
C VAL A 76 22.48 18.13 -24.31
N GLU A 77 23.31 18.06 -23.28
CA GLU A 77 24.63 17.44 -23.40
C GLU A 77 24.59 15.91 -23.24
N VAL A 78 25.51 15.20 -23.88
CA VAL A 78 25.70 13.76 -23.64
C VAL A 78 25.91 13.48 -22.15
N GLY A 79 25.15 12.53 -21.62
CA GLY A 79 25.20 12.13 -20.21
C GLY A 79 24.32 12.96 -19.27
N MET A 80 23.82 14.13 -19.69
CA MET A 80 22.92 14.94 -18.89
C MET A 80 21.48 14.43 -18.97
N PRO A 81 20.84 14.05 -17.85
CA PRO A 81 19.52 13.45 -17.87
C PRO A 81 18.41 14.47 -18.21
N LEU A 82 17.49 14.05 -19.07
CA LEU A 82 16.26 14.75 -19.41
C LEU A 82 15.08 14.00 -18.78
N SER A 83 14.27 14.67 -17.98
CA SER A 83 13.09 14.09 -17.34
C SER A 83 11.84 14.32 -18.18
N ARG A 84 11.14 13.24 -18.56
CA ARG A 84 9.81 13.29 -19.18
C ARG A 84 8.75 12.83 -18.17
N THR A 85 7.78 13.67 -17.88
CA THR A 85 6.60 13.31 -17.08
C THR A 85 5.41 13.13 -18.01
N LEU A 86 4.91 11.91 -18.12
CA LEU A 86 3.71 11.55 -18.87
C LEU A 86 2.49 11.54 -17.93
N ILE A 87 1.41 12.17 -18.36
CA ILE A 87 0.18 12.30 -17.55
C ILE A 87 -1.01 11.83 -18.39
N ILE A 88 -1.80 10.93 -17.81
CA ILE A 88 -3.13 10.53 -18.31
C ILE A 88 -4.16 11.08 -17.34
N GLU A 89 -5.11 11.87 -17.83
CA GLU A 89 -6.27 12.32 -17.07
C GLU A 89 -7.53 11.79 -17.74
N ALA A 90 -8.45 11.19 -16.97
CA ALA A 90 -9.64 10.57 -17.50
C ALA A 90 -10.86 10.67 -16.58
N GLU A 91 -12.03 10.82 -17.18
CA GLU A 91 -13.34 10.85 -16.52
C GLU A 91 -14.10 9.54 -16.71
N GLY A 92 -14.88 9.14 -15.71
CA GLY A 92 -15.76 7.96 -15.75
C GLY A 92 -15.04 6.62 -15.66
N VAL A 93 -13.74 6.61 -15.34
CA VAL A 93 -12.91 5.41 -15.22
C VAL A 93 -12.03 5.50 -13.98
N ALA A 94 -11.75 4.36 -13.35
CA ALA A 94 -10.85 4.29 -12.21
C ALA A 94 -9.38 4.36 -12.66
N GLY A 95 -8.52 4.97 -11.85
CA GLY A 95 -7.09 5.11 -12.14
C GLY A 95 -6.39 3.76 -12.36
N THR A 96 -6.86 2.71 -11.69
CA THR A 96 -6.35 1.33 -11.84
C THR A 96 -6.58 0.72 -13.21
N MET A 97 -7.52 1.26 -13.98
CA MET A 97 -7.79 0.86 -15.36
C MET A 97 -6.97 1.67 -16.37
N LEU A 98 -6.32 2.77 -15.95
CA LEU A 98 -5.48 3.56 -16.84
C LEU A 98 -4.22 2.77 -17.17
N PRO A 99 -3.88 2.60 -18.46
CA PRO A 99 -2.77 1.77 -18.86
C PRO A 99 -1.43 2.44 -18.56
N ASP A 100 -0.40 1.62 -18.69
CA ASP A 100 0.98 2.04 -18.57
C ASP A 100 1.51 2.48 -19.94
N LEU A 101 1.73 3.78 -20.12
CA LEU A 101 2.42 4.27 -21.32
C LEU A 101 3.85 3.75 -21.29
N THR A 102 4.17 2.86 -22.23
CA THR A 102 5.50 2.27 -22.34
C THR A 102 6.26 3.05 -23.42
N PRO A 103 7.23 3.90 -23.05
CA PRO A 103 8.04 4.60 -24.03
C PRO A 103 8.89 3.61 -24.82
N VAL A 104 9.07 3.87 -26.12
CA VAL A 104 9.98 3.08 -26.95
C VAL A 104 11.41 3.53 -26.63
N ALA A 105 12.30 2.57 -26.41
CA ALA A 105 13.72 2.85 -26.24
C ALA A 105 14.33 3.15 -27.61
N ASP A 106 14.86 4.36 -27.79
CA ASP A 106 15.62 4.75 -28.98
C ASP A 106 17.11 4.57 -28.73
N ALA A 107 17.88 4.21 -29.76
CA ALA A 107 19.31 3.88 -29.67
C ALA A 107 20.19 4.98 -29.04
N GLY A 108 19.73 6.24 -29.04
CA GLY A 108 20.43 7.38 -28.46
C GLY A 108 20.25 7.57 -26.96
N PHE A 109 19.27 6.91 -26.32
CA PHE A 109 18.89 7.16 -24.93
C PHE A 109 18.84 5.89 -24.09
N LYS A 110 19.34 5.98 -22.85
CA LYS A 110 19.00 5.02 -21.79
C LYS A 110 17.80 5.54 -21.02
N LEU A 111 16.76 4.72 -20.89
CA LEU A 111 15.52 5.09 -20.22
C LEU A 111 15.47 4.47 -18.82
N TYR A 112 15.12 5.28 -17.83
CA TYR A 112 14.91 4.87 -16.45
C TYR A 112 13.50 5.33 -16.01
N PRO A 113 12.47 4.49 -16.22
CA PRO A 113 11.12 4.80 -15.77
C PRO A 113 10.98 4.65 -14.26
N GLU A 114 10.30 5.61 -13.63
CA GLU A 114 9.88 5.52 -12.24
C GLU A 114 8.51 4.82 -12.13
N PRO A 115 8.17 4.20 -10.97
CA PRO A 115 6.84 3.67 -10.73
C PRO A 115 5.76 4.73 -10.96
N ALA A 116 4.67 4.36 -11.62
CA ALA A 116 3.57 5.29 -11.87
C ALA A 116 2.79 5.58 -10.57
N THR A 117 2.40 6.83 -10.38
CA THR A 117 1.43 7.22 -9.35
C THR A 117 0.05 7.34 -9.97
N GLN A 118 -0.98 7.02 -9.20
CA GLN A 118 -2.36 7.08 -9.67
C GLN A 118 -3.29 7.58 -8.56
N GLU A 119 -4.28 8.36 -8.95
CA GLU A 119 -5.28 8.93 -8.06
C GLU A 119 -6.67 8.77 -8.68
N SER A 120 -7.70 8.64 -7.84
CA SER A 120 -9.10 8.57 -8.25
C SER A 120 -9.96 9.29 -7.23
N SER A 121 -10.82 10.18 -7.70
CA SER A 121 -11.74 10.95 -6.88
C SER A 121 -13.16 10.75 -7.39
N ALA A 122 -14.07 10.44 -6.46
CA ALA A 122 -15.49 10.37 -6.76
C ALA A 122 -16.12 11.76 -6.62
N THR A 123 -16.78 12.22 -7.68
CA THR A 123 -17.51 13.49 -7.75
C THR A 123 -19.00 13.22 -8.00
N SER A 124 -19.86 14.24 -7.87
CA SER A 124 -21.29 14.12 -8.19
C SER A 124 -21.57 13.75 -9.65
N GLU A 125 -20.64 14.05 -10.55
CA GLU A 125 -20.76 13.79 -11.99
C GLU A 125 -20.10 12.47 -12.43
N GLY A 126 -19.36 11.82 -11.51
CA GLY A 126 -18.69 10.54 -11.76
C GLY A 126 -17.30 10.48 -11.15
N MET A 127 -16.48 9.57 -11.67
CA MET A 127 -15.09 9.38 -11.22
C MET A 127 -14.16 10.26 -12.06
N ILE A 128 -13.22 10.97 -11.44
CA ILE A 128 -12.09 11.60 -12.12
C ILE A 128 -10.82 10.87 -11.68
N SER A 129 -9.97 10.52 -12.63
CA SER A 129 -8.74 9.77 -12.38
C SER A 129 -7.55 10.39 -13.09
N LYS A 130 -6.38 10.26 -12.46
CA LYS A 130 -5.10 10.73 -12.99
C LYS A 130 -4.05 9.66 -12.78
N LYS A 131 -3.23 9.42 -13.79
CA LYS A 131 -2.05 8.55 -13.74
C LYS A 131 -0.83 9.28 -14.25
N VAL A 132 0.24 9.31 -13.47
CA VAL A 132 1.46 10.04 -13.76
C VAL A 132 2.64 9.07 -13.77
N ARG A 133 3.50 9.19 -14.79
CA ARG A 133 4.74 8.43 -14.92
C ARG A 133 5.88 9.34 -15.30
N LYS A 134 6.95 9.31 -14.51
CA LYS A 134 8.18 10.04 -14.78
C LYS A 134 9.24 9.09 -15.34
N ILE A 135 10.01 9.55 -16.31
CA ILE A 135 11.04 8.77 -17.00
C ILE A 135 12.27 9.65 -17.16
N ALA A 136 13.44 9.19 -16.72
CA ALA A 136 14.71 9.83 -17.03
C ALA A 136 15.28 9.26 -18.34
N TYR A 137 15.56 10.14 -19.29
CA TYR A 137 16.23 9.87 -20.56
C TYR A 137 17.68 10.32 -20.42
N ILE A 138 18.62 9.40 -20.47
CA ILE A 138 20.06 9.71 -20.43
C ILE A 138 20.62 9.60 -21.85
N PRO A 139 20.97 10.72 -22.51
CA PRO A 139 21.58 10.72 -23.83
C PRO A 139 22.94 10.03 -23.77
N THR A 140 23.24 9.19 -24.76
CA THR A 140 24.48 8.39 -24.80
C THR A 140 25.43 8.80 -25.91
N GLN A 141 24.94 9.51 -26.93
CA GLN A 141 25.70 9.93 -28.10
C GLN A 141 25.22 11.30 -28.56
N ALA A 142 26.12 12.09 -29.14
CA ALA A 142 25.76 13.36 -29.76
C ALA A 142 25.06 13.12 -31.10
N GLY A 143 24.11 13.98 -31.45
CA GLY A 143 23.29 13.87 -32.66
C GLY A 143 21.87 14.38 -32.47
N SER A 144 21.08 14.35 -33.53
CA SER A 144 19.65 14.67 -33.47
C SER A 144 18.85 13.39 -33.36
N PHE A 145 18.03 13.28 -32.33
CA PHE A 145 17.19 12.11 -32.07
C PHE A 145 15.73 12.51 -32.03
N THR A 146 14.87 11.77 -32.73
CA THR A 146 13.43 11.99 -32.71
C THR A 146 12.77 10.93 -31.84
N LEU A 147 12.23 11.37 -30.71
CA LEU A 147 11.39 10.53 -29.86
C LEU A 147 10.01 10.35 -30.52
N PRO A 148 9.51 9.11 -30.63
CA PRO A 148 8.26 8.84 -31.32
C PRO A 148 7.05 9.43 -30.58
N ALA A 149 5.99 9.67 -31.36
CA ALA A 149 4.68 10.03 -30.82
C ALA A 149 4.15 8.91 -29.91
N VAL A 150 3.51 9.30 -28.81
CA VAL A 150 2.85 8.34 -27.89
C VAL A 150 1.36 8.39 -28.17
N THR A 151 0.75 7.24 -28.46
CA THR A 151 -0.69 7.15 -28.75
C THR A 151 -1.38 6.24 -27.75
N LEU A 152 -2.60 6.61 -27.37
CA LEU A 152 -3.46 5.83 -26.50
C LEU A 152 -4.86 5.76 -27.10
N GLN A 153 -5.28 4.55 -27.48
CA GLN A 153 -6.61 4.29 -27.98
C GLN A 153 -7.58 4.09 -26.81
N TRP A 154 -8.76 4.70 -26.88
CA TRP A 154 -9.76 4.61 -25.83
C TRP A 154 -11.17 4.71 -26.41
N TRP A 155 -12.14 4.13 -25.70
CA TRP A 155 -13.54 4.19 -26.09
C TRP A 155 -14.21 5.39 -25.41
N ASN A 156 -14.63 6.37 -26.21
CA ASN A 156 -15.39 7.50 -25.73
C ASN A 156 -16.84 7.08 -25.48
N SER A 157 -17.18 6.87 -24.21
CA SER A 157 -18.51 6.45 -23.75
C SER A 157 -19.60 7.49 -23.95
N ARG A 158 -19.26 8.80 -24.01
CA ARG A 158 -20.22 9.88 -24.32
C ARG A 158 -20.57 9.91 -25.81
N LYS A 159 -19.56 9.75 -26.68
CA LYS A 159 -19.72 9.79 -28.14
C LYS A 159 -19.97 8.41 -28.76
N ASN A 160 -19.88 7.36 -27.96
CA ASN A 160 -20.05 5.96 -28.36
C ASN A 160 -19.18 5.56 -29.57
N ARG A 161 -17.89 5.92 -29.54
CA ARG A 161 -16.92 5.63 -30.61
C ARG A 161 -15.50 5.53 -30.08
N MET A 162 -14.62 4.95 -30.89
CA MET A 162 -13.18 4.97 -30.64
C MET A 162 -12.59 6.35 -30.86
N GLU A 163 -11.72 6.77 -29.94
CA GLU A 163 -10.89 7.96 -30.06
C GLU A 163 -9.43 7.61 -29.72
N VAL A 164 -8.51 8.46 -30.16
CA VAL A 164 -7.07 8.31 -29.92
C VAL A 164 -6.57 9.59 -29.29
N ALA A 165 -5.95 9.49 -28.12
CA ALA A 165 -5.19 10.57 -27.51
C ALA A 165 -3.72 10.43 -27.94
N THR A 166 -3.10 11.53 -28.34
CA THR A 166 -1.76 11.51 -28.94
C THR A 166 -0.90 12.60 -28.32
N LEU A 167 0.32 12.25 -27.91
CA LEU A 167 1.42 13.20 -27.74
C LEU A 167 2.25 13.25 -29.01
N PRO A 168 2.64 14.44 -29.48
CA PRO A 168 3.46 14.58 -30.68
C PRO A 168 4.84 13.94 -30.50
N SER A 169 5.48 13.59 -31.62
CA SER A 169 6.91 13.28 -31.62
C SER A 169 7.72 14.53 -31.27
N LYS A 170 8.84 14.37 -30.56
CA LYS A 170 9.72 15.47 -30.18
C LYS A 170 11.15 15.18 -30.62
N THR A 171 11.80 16.15 -31.25
CA THR A 171 13.21 16.07 -31.62
C THR A 171 14.06 16.69 -30.52
N ILE A 172 15.13 16.00 -30.14
CA ILE A 172 16.11 16.45 -29.15
C ILE A 172 17.47 16.46 -29.83
N THR A 173 18.16 17.59 -29.73
CA THR A 173 19.53 17.75 -30.20
C THR A 173 20.48 17.48 -29.03
N VAL A 174 21.35 16.49 -29.18
CA VAL A 174 22.33 16.14 -28.17
C VAL A 174 23.70 16.63 -28.61
N VAL A 175 24.31 17.51 -27.83
CA VAL A 175 25.66 18.03 -28.10
C VAL A 175 26.71 17.28 -27.29
N ALA A 176 27.94 17.20 -27.81
CA ALA A 176 29.03 16.56 -27.10
C ALA A 176 29.36 17.33 -25.80
N ALA A 177 29.61 16.60 -24.72
CA ALA A 177 30.01 17.21 -23.45
C ALA A 177 31.35 17.93 -23.63
N VAL A 178 31.40 19.22 -23.29
CA VAL A 178 32.55 20.11 -23.53
C VAL A 178 33.80 19.69 -22.72
N ASN A 179 33.65 18.76 -21.76
CA ASN A 179 34.72 18.28 -20.88
C ASN A 179 35.18 16.83 -21.13
N ALA A 180 34.77 16.18 -22.24
CA ALA A 180 35.19 14.80 -22.54
C ALA A 180 36.62 14.67 -23.15
N ALA A 181 37.34 15.79 -23.33
CA ALA A 181 38.70 15.83 -23.85
C ALA A 181 39.70 16.41 -22.84
N ALA A 182 39.77 15.84 -21.64
CA ALA A 182 40.86 16.13 -20.69
C ALA A 182 41.14 14.94 -19.76
N ASN A 183 41.36 13.75 -20.33
CA ASN A 183 42.00 12.64 -19.62
C ASN A 183 42.98 11.94 -20.55
N SER A 184 44.15 12.56 -20.70
CA SER A 184 45.43 11.92 -20.97
C SER A 184 46.46 12.59 -20.04
N PRO A 185 47.36 11.83 -19.40
CA PRO A 185 48.06 12.30 -18.21
C PRO A 185 49.29 13.11 -18.61
N GLU A 186 49.37 14.36 -18.18
CA GLU A 186 50.64 15.06 -18.15
C GLU A 186 50.88 15.63 -16.74
N ASN A 187 51.88 15.04 -16.10
CA ASN A 187 52.44 15.45 -14.83
C ASN A 187 52.82 16.94 -14.88
N SER A 188 52.35 17.72 -13.92
CA SER A 188 53.09 18.85 -13.38
C SER A 188 52.62 19.10 -11.95
N ILE A 189 53.45 18.65 -11.01
CA ILE A 189 53.41 19.02 -9.61
C ILE A 189 53.99 20.42 -9.52
N GLU A 190 53.25 21.39 -8.98
CA GLU A 190 53.87 22.44 -8.15
C GLU A 190 52.89 22.99 -7.11
N GLN A 191 53.42 23.06 -5.90
CA GLN A 191 52.76 23.24 -4.61
C GLN A 191 52.75 24.74 -4.23
N PRO A 192 51.87 25.21 -3.32
CA PRO A 192 51.58 26.62 -3.10
C PRO A 192 52.54 27.27 -2.11
N LYS A 193 52.75 28.60 -2.25
CA LYS A 193 53.50 29.41 -1.28
C LYS A 193 52.70 30.63 -0.82
N SER A 194 52.38 30.61 0.47
CA SER A 194 51.89 31.71 1.31
C SER A 194 53.00 32.74 1.58
N ILE A 195 52.64 34.01 1.84
CA ILE A 195 53.09 34.89 2.95
C ILE A 195 52.32 36.24 2.89
N ALA A 196 51.79 36.67 4.05
CA ALA A 196 51.09 37.95 4.35
C ALA A 196 52.09 39.06 4.79
N PRO A 197 51.76 40.11 5.60
CA PRO A 197 50.68 41.12 5.62
C PRO A 197 51.23 42.59 5.72
N ALA A 198 50.40 43.64 5.65
CA ALA A 198 50.71 44.95 6.27
C ALA A 198 49.48 45.87 6.43
N ALA A 199 49.53 46.66 7.50
CA ALA A 199 48.47 47.35 8.20
C ALA A 199 48.13 48.79 7.72
N VAL A 200 46.86 49.17 7.94
CA VAL A 200 46.32 50.42 8.54
C VAL A 200 46.99 51.76 8.20
N VAL A 201 46.23 52.69 7.60
CA VAL A 201 46.18 54.13 7.98
C VAL A 201 44.79 54.72 7.64
N THR A 202 44.11 55.28 8.64
CA THR A 202 43.03 56.29 8.53
C THR A 202 43.67 57.68 8.67
N PRO A 203 43.16 58.77 8.05
CA PRO A 203 42.13 59.58 8.72
C PRO A 203 41.09 60.27 7.78
N GLN A 204 39.89 60.50 8.36
CA GLN A 204 38.80 61.44 7.98
C GLN A 204 39.26 62.92 7.94
N PRO A 205 38.44 63.96 7.58
CA PRO A 205 36.96 64.04 7.45
C PRO A 205 36.41 64.87 6.26
N GLN A 206 35.12 64.74 5.90
CA GLN A 206 34.23 65.92 5.67
C GLN A 206 32.73 65.53 5.49
N ARG A 207 31.92 65.92 6.48
CA ARG A 207 30.56 66.52 6.47
C ARG A 207 29.42 66.02 5.54
N THR A 208 28.41 65.41 6.20
CA THR A 208 26.92 65.60 6.16
C THR A 208 26.15 65.58 4.81
N PRO A 209 24.89 65.06 4.74
CA PRO A 209 23.83 65.34 5.73
C PRO A 209 22.75 64.24 5.99
N GLN A 210 21.90 64.57 6.96
CA GLN A 210 20.48 64.19 7.14
C GLN A 210 20.12 63.18 8.24
N SER A 211 19.45 63.77 9.21
CA SER A 211 18.80 63.29 10.43
C SER A 211 17.38 62.77 10.18
N ILE A 212 17.08 61.58 10.71
CA ILE A 212 15.73 61.12 11.08
C ILE A 212 15.89 60.37 12.43
N PRO A 213 15.05 60.62 13.45
CA PRO A 213 15.31 60.21 14.83
C PRO A 213 15.10 58.70 15.06
N PRO A 214 15.86 58.04 15.96
CA PRO A 214 15.57 56.68 16.37
C PRO A 214 14.45 56.66 17.42
N THR A 215 13.37 55.94 17.12
CA THR A 215 12.37 55.50 18.09
C THR A 215 13.01 54.51 19.05
N THR A 216 13.14 54.91 20.32
CA THR A 216 13.50 54.05 21.44
C THR A 216 12.40 53.03 21.70
N GLN A 217 12.62 51.78 21.28
CA GLN A 217 11.87 50.62 21.78
C GLN A 217 12.61 50.02 23.00
N PRO A 218 11.97 49.86 24.17
CA PRO A 218 12.56 49.17 25.30
C PRO A 218 12.56 47.63 25.08
N PRO A 219 13.52 46.88 25.65
CA PRO A 219 13.63 45.44 25.48
C PRO A 219 12.48 44.68 26.18
N PRO A 220 11.99 43.57 25.61
CA PRO A 220 10.95 42.76 26.22
C PRO A 220 11.50 42.03 27.45
N THR A 221 10.89 42.30 28.59
CA THR A 221 11.11 41.60 29.85
C THR A 221 10.60 40.17 29.72
N GLU A 222 11.47 39.18 29.98
CA GLU A 222 11.12 37.76 29.98
C GLU A 222 10.00 37.47 30.97
N ARG A 223 8.78 37.28 30.46
CA ARG A 223 7.69 36.65 31.20
C ARG A 223 7.72 35.18 30.86
N ILE A 224 8.24 34.36 31.76
CA ILE A 224 8.10 32.90 31.76
C ILE A 224 6.60 32.60 31.68
N THR A 225 6.16 32.35 30.46
CA THR A 225 4.76 32.25 30.07
C THR A 225 4.35 30.80 30.25
N LEU A 226 3.26 30.60 31.00
CA LEU A 226 2.58 29.33 31.33
C LEU A 226 2.54 28.26 30.22
N TRP A 227 2.62 28.68 28.95
CA TRP A 227 2.80 27.83 27.78
C TRP A 227 3.94 26.79 27.92
N HIS A 228 5.08 27.14 28.52
CA HIS A 228 6.21 26.21 28.64
C HIS A 228 5.91 25.00 29.54
N TRP A 229 5.03 25.17 30.54
CA TRP A 229 4.59 24.05 31.38
C TRP A 229 3.61 23.15 30.67
N THR A 230 2.78 23.71 29.77
CA THR A 230 1.85 22.92 28.96
C THR A 230 2.57 22.04 27.94
N THR A 231 3.64 22.53 27.30
CA THR A 231 4.44 21.73 26.36
C THR A 231 5.22 20.63 27.07
N LEU A 232 5.73 20.90 28.28
CA LEU A 232 6.45 19.92 29.09
C LEU A 232 5.51 18.79 29.57
N LEU A 233 4.30 19.13 30.01
CA LEU A 233 3.28 18.14 30.37
C LEU A 233 2.90 17.26 29.17
N PHE A 234 2.71 17.87 27.99
CA PHE A 234 2.36 17.13 26.77
C PHE A 234 3.48 16.19 26.32
N ALA A 235 4.74 16.64 26.40
CA ALA A 235 5.91 15.81 26.09
C ALA A 235 6.02 14.61 27.03
N LEU A 236 5.74 14.80 28.33
CA LEU A 236 5.79 13.73 29.32
C LEU A 236 4.65 12.70 29.11
N LEU A 237 3.46 13.17 28.71
CA LEU A 237 2.35 12.31 28.34
C LEU A 237 2.63 11.48 27.07
N TRP A 238 3.32 12.09 26.10
CA TRP A 238 3.79 11.43 24.87
C TRP A 238 4.81 10.33 25.16
N LEU A 239 5.76 10.60 26.06
CA LEU A 239 6.74 9.61 26.51
C LEU A 239 6.08 8.44 27.23
N LEU A 240 5.10 8.71 28.09
CA LEU A 240 4.37 7.68 28.83
C LEU A 240 3.56 6.78 27.88
N THR A 241 2.90 7.37 26.87
CA THR A 241 2.13 6.62 25.86
C THR A 241 3.05 5.78 24.96
N LEU A 242 4.20 6.30 24.55
CA LEU A 242 5.24 5.52 23.85
C LEU A 242 5.72 4.34 24.71
N LEU A 243 6.03 4.57 25.99
CA LEU A 243 6.50 3.53 26.90
C LEU A 243 5.45 2.43 27.12
N LEU A 244 4.19 2.81 27.29
CA LEU A 244 3.06 1.88 27.41
C LEU A 244 2.81 1.10 26.11
N SER A 245 2.95 1.76 24.95
CA SER A 245 2.83 1.11 23.65
C SER A 245 3.94 0.09 23.41
N TRP A 246 5.16 0.40 23.84
CA TRP A 246 6.31 -0.48 23.69
C TRP A 246 6.24 -1.67 24.64
N ARG A 247 5.68 -1.47 25.85
CA ARG A 247 5.44 -2.55 26.81
C ARG A 247 4.27 -3.45 26.42
N ARG A 248 3.28 -2.93 25.68
CA ARG A 248 2.17 -3.72 25.09
C ARG A 248 2.59 -4.44 23.81
N ARG A 249 3.48 -3.84 23.03
CA ARG A 249 4.16 -4.50 21.90
C ARG A 249 5.34 -5.32 22.43
N ARG A 250 5.04 -6.32 23.27
CA ARG A 250 5.97 -7.46 23.40
C ARG A 250 6.16 -8.02 21.99
N PRO A 251 7.37 -8.02 21.43
CA PRO A 251 7.58 -8.60 20.12
C PRO A 251 7.23 -10.08 20.19
N GLN A 252 6.26 -10.53 19.38
CA GLN A 252 6.30 -11.91 18.93
C GLN A 252 7.61 -12.06 18.18
N SER A 253 8.47 -12.98 18.64
CA SER A 253 9.76 -13.25 18.03
C SER A 253 9.61 -13.45 16.52
N PRO A 254 10.45 -12.82 15.68
CA PRO A 254 10.49 -13.11 14.26
C PRO A 254 10.86 -14.57 14.03
N SER A 255 10.16 -15.23 13.11
CA SER A 255 10.44 -16.59 12.65
C SER A 255 11.91 -16.77 12.30
N GLU A 256 12.54 -17.69 13.02
CA GLU A 256 13.82 -18.29 12.68
C GLU A 256 13.60 -19.31 11.53
N LYS A 257 14.56 -19.37 10.63
CA LYS A 257 14.54 -20.13 9.36
C LYS A 257 14.36 -21.65 9.60
N PRO A 258 13.85 -22.41 8.63
CA PRO A 258 13.53 -23.81 8.83
C PRO A 258 14.80 -24.67 8.86
N ASP A 259 15.13 -25.22 10.03
CA ASP A 259 16.08 -26.33 10.16
C ASP A 259 15.40 -27.66 9.83
N LEU A 260 16.03 -28.41 8.94
CA LEU A 260 15.56 -29.64 8.28
C LEU A 260 15.46 -30.89 9.18
N ASN A 261 15.33 -30.77 10.51
CA ASN A 261 15.29 -31.97 11.39
C ASN A 261 14.54 -31.76 12.72
N SER A 262 13.22 -31.53 12.68
CA SER A 262 12.39 -31.68 13.88
C SER A 262 11.01 -32.30 13.60
N GLU A 263 10.96 -33.63 13.62
CA GLU A 263 9.78 -34.39 14.03
C GLU A 263 9.85 -34.63 15.56
N PRO A 264 8.76 -34.91 16.31
CA PRO A 264 7.31 -34.68 16.13
C PRO A 264 6.74 -33.68 17.18
N SER A 265 7.61 -32.84 17.78
CA SER A 265 7.28 -31.92 18.88
C SER A 265 6.34 -30.78 18.48
N SER A 266 6.32 -30.41 17.19
CA SER A 266 5.48 -29.33 16.64
C SER A 266 4.01 -29.73 16.56
N CYS A 267 3.69 -30.97 16.18
CA CYS A 267 2.30 -31.42 15.98
C CYS A 267 1.47 -31.38 17.28
N LYS A 268 2.05 -31.82 18.40
CA LYS A 268 1.38 -31.79 19.71
C LYS A 268 1.25 -30.37 20.26
N ALA A 269 2.22 -29.50 19.95
CA ALA A 269 2.16 -28.09 20.28
C ALA A 269 1.06 -27.38 19.47
N ALA A 270 0.98 -27.61 18.16
CA ALA A 270 -0.07 -27.10 17.27
C ALA A 270 -1.46 -27.58 17.71
N GLN A 271 -1.60 -28.85 18.08
CA GLN A 271 -2.86 -29.39 18.63
C GLN A 271 -3.28 -28.69 19.93
N LYS A 272 -2.33 -28.44 20.85
CA LYS A 272 -2.60 -27.73 22.10
C LYS A 272 -3.00 -26.28 21.85
N GLN A 273 -2.35 -25.61 20.91
CA GLN A 273 -2.67 -24.24 20.51
C GLN A 273 -4.04 -24.15 19.85
N LEU A 274 -4.38 -25.12 19.00
CA LEU A 274 -5.72 -25.23 18.40
C LEU A 274 -6.81 -25.33 19.47
N PHE A 275 -6.64 -26.23 20.44
CA PHE A 275 -7.61 -26.38 21.52
C PHE A 275 -7.69 -25.16 22.44
N ALA A 276 -6.57 -24.49 22.69
CA ALA A 276 -6.57 -23.22 23.42
C ALA A 276 -7.29 -22.10 22.64
N ALA A 277 -7.11 -22.02 21.33
CA ALA A 277 -7.77 -21.03 20.48
C ALA A 277 -9.29 -21.28 20.39
N CYS A 278 -9.71 -22.55 20.30
CA CYS A 278 -11.12 -22.93 20.35
C CYS A 278 -11.77 -22.60 21.69
N ASN A 279 -11.10 -22.85 22.82
CA ASN A 279 -11.67 -22.55 24.14
C ASN A 279 -11.75 -21.04 24.45
N ASN A 280 -10.88 -20.24 23.84
CA ASN A 280 -10.85 -18.78 24.00
C ASN A 280 -11.64 -18.04 22.89
N ASN A 281 -12.34 -18.76 22.01
CA ASN A 281 -13.12 -18.19 20.91
C ASN A 281 -12.33 -17.20 20.02
N HIS A 282 -11.08 -17.52 19.72
CA HIS A 282 -10.23 -16.73 18.82
C HIS A 282 -10.19 -17.35 17.40
N PRO A 283 -11.01 -16.89 16.45
CA PRO A 283 -11.12 -17.53 15.13
C PRO A 283 -9.83 -17.41 14.32
N GLN A 284 -9.10 -16.28 14.37
CA GLN A 284 -7.84 -16.14 13.62
C GLN A 284 -6.77 -17.13 14.10
N GLN A 285 -6.66 -17.30 15.42
CA GLN A 285 -5.70 -18.22 16.03
C GLN A 285 -6.10 -19.68 15.78
N ALA A 286 -7.39 -19.98 15.79
CA ALA A 286 -7.91 -21.32 15.50
C ALA A 286 -7.58 -21.74 14.06
N ARG A 287 -7.76 -20.87 13.06
CA ARG A 287 -7.39 -21.19 11.66
C ARG A 287 -5.91 -21.47 11.49
N ALA A 288 -5.05 -20.63 12.05
CA ALA A 288 -3.60 -20.80 11.93
C ALA A 288 -3.13 -22.13 12.55
N ALA A 289 -3.54 -22.39 13.80
CA ALA A 289 -3.19 -23.62 14.51
C ALA A 289 -3.78 -24.87 13.85
N LEU A 290 -4.95 -24.76 13.20
CA LEU A 290 -5.59 -25.87 12.49
C LEU A 290 -4.85 -26.25 11.20
N LEU A 291 -4.39 -25.26 10.43
CA LEU A 291 -3.57 -25.52 9.23
C LEU A 291 -2.19 -26.07 9.59
N GLU A 292 -1.59 -25.60 10.69
CA GLU A 292 -0.31 -26.11 11.20
C GLU A 292 -0.45 -27.56 11.70
N TRP A 293 -1.52 -27.86 12.44
CA TRP A 293 -1.85 -29.23 12.83
C TRP A 293 -2.10 -30.13 11.61
N ALA A 294 -2.78 -29.62 10.58
CA ALA A 294 -3.06 -30.36 9.36
C ALA A 294 -1.80 -30.66 8.54
N ALA A 295 -0.89 -29.68 8.43
CA ALA A 295 0.41 -29.89 7.78
C ALA A 295 1.24 -30.96 8.51
N CYS A 296 1.14 -31.03 9.84
CA CYS A 296 1.78 -32.10 10.61
C CYS A 296 1.09 -33.48 10.43
N ARG A 297 -0.22 -33.48 10.18
CA ARG A 297 -1.01 -34.70 9.98
C ARG A 297 -0.80 -35.32 8.60
N TRP A 298 -0.57 -34.48 7.58
CA TRP A 298 -0.31 -34.87 6.19
C TRP A 298 0.92 -34.12 5.62
N PRO A 299 2.14 -34.61 5.87
CA PRO A 299 3.36 -33.94 5.41
C PRO A 299 3.56 -34.02 3.90
N ASP A 300 3.08 -35.09 3.24
CA ASP A 300 3.27 -35.29 1.79
C ASP A 300 2.38 -34.37 0.94
N GLU A 301 1.18 -34.04 1.44
CA GLU A 301 0.24 -33.09 0.81
C GLU A 301 -0.49 -32.26 1.88
N PRO A 302 0.08 -31.15 2.37
CA PRO A 302 -0.57 -30.32 3.38
C PRO A 302 -1.76 -29.56 2.76
N PRO A 303 -2.95 -29.57 3.39
CA PRO A 303 -4.09 -28.81 2.89
C PRO A 303 -3.81 -27.30 3.04
N THR A 304 -3.90 -26.56 1.93
CA THR A 304 -3.61 -25.12 1.86
C THR A 304 -4.70 -24.21 2.44
N GLY A 305 -5.86 -24.77 2.82
CA GLY A 305 -6.98 -24.01 3.37
C GLY A 305 -8.04 -24.88 4.06
N LEU A 306 -8.94 -24.22 4.81
CA LEU A 306 -9.99 -24.89 5.58
C LEU A 306 -10.94 -25.72 4.70
N GLY A 307 -11.21 -25.27 3.48
CA GLY A 307 -12.04 -26.01 2.51
C GLY A 307 -11.40 -27.32 2.03
N ALA A 308 -10.10 -27.30 1.72
CA ALA A 308 -9.36 -28.50 1.33
C ALA A 308 -9.28 -29.51 2.49
N LEU A 309 -9.15 -29.01 3.72
CA LEU A 309 -9.18 -29.82 4.93
C LEU A 309 -10.56 -30.42 5.20
N ALA A 310 -11.64 -29.64 5.00
CA ALA A 310 -13.01 -30.12 5.15
C ALA A 310 -13.34 -31.27 4.17
N GLN A 311 -12.88 -31.15 2.92
CA GLN A 311 -13.04 -32.21 1.91
C GLN A 311 -12.26 -33.47 2.27
N ARG A 312 -11.06 -33.32 2.84
CA ARG A 312 -10.19 -34.45 3.18
C ARG A 312 -10.62 -35.20 4.46
N LEU A 313 -11.26 -34.52 5.40
CA LEU A 313 -11.82 -35.15 6.60
C LEU A 313 -13.13 -35.93 6.34
N ASP A 314 -13.77 -35.71 5.20
CA ASP A 314 -15.01 -36.37 4.75
C ASP A 314 -16.07 -36.53 5.85
N HIS A 315 -16.26 -35.48 6.66
CA HIS A 315 -17.17 -35.49 7.80
C HIS A 315 -18.11 -34.28 7.76
N PRO A 316 -19.44 -34.48 7.58
CA PRO A 316 -20.38 -33.40 7.28
C PRO A 316 -20.51 -32.36 8.39
N ILE A 317 -20.35 -32.78 9.64
CA ILE A 317 -20.40 -31.87 10.80
C ILE A 317 -19.13 -31.00 10.88
N LEU A 318 -17.95 -31.56 10.59
CA LEU A 318 -16.70 -30.81 10.66
C LEU A 318 -16.60 -29.82 9.50
N SER A 319 -17.08 -30.18 8.31
CA SER A 319 -17.15 -29.24 7.19
C SER A 319 -18.03 -28.02 7.47
N ALA A 320 -19.17 -28.21 8.18
CA ALA A 320 -20.03 -27.11 8.59
C ALA A 320 -19.32 -26.19 9.59
N LEU A 321 -18.67 -26.74 10.61
CA LEU A 321 -17.93 -25.98 11.63
C LEU A 321 -16.71 -25.24 11.08
N LEU A 322 -16.01 -25.83 10.10
CA LEU A 322 -14.90 -25.18 9.41
C LEU A 322 -15.38 -24.04 8.50
N SER A 323 -16.55 -24.19 7.89
CA SER A 323 -17.17 -23.13 7.09
C SER A 323 -17.66 -21.97 7.97
N GLU A 324 -18.20 -22.27 9.15
CA GLU A 324 -18.58 -21.27 10.16
C GLU A 324 -17.36 -20.50 10.67
N LEU A 325 -16.25 -21.20 10.94
CA LEU A 325 -14.96 -20.57 11.26
C LEU A 325 -14.48 -19.65 10.13
N ASP A 326 -14.54 -20.10 8.87
CA ASP A 326 -14.13 -19.29 7.72
C ASP A 326 -15.03 -18.05 7.57
N GLN A 327 -16.35 -18.22 7.71
CA GLN A 327 -17.32 -17.12 7.67
C GLN A 327 -17.09 -16.11 8.80
N ALA A 328 -16.73 -16.56 10.01
CA ALA A 328 -16.42 -15.69 11.14
C ALA A 328 -15.18 -14.83 10.89
N LEU A 329 -14.22 -15.30 10.07
CA LEU A 329 -13.00 -14.56 9.74
C LEU A 329 -13.22 -13.46 8.71
N TYR A 330 -14.21 -13.60 7.84
CA TYR A 330 -14.52 -12.63 6.78
C TYR A 330 -15.66 -11.66 7.16
N GLN A 331 -16.32 -11.87 8.29
CA GLN A 331 -17.31 -10.92 8.81
C GLN A 331 -16.62 -9.67 9.39
N GLN A 332 -17.01 -8.49 8.91
CA GLN A 332 -16.56 -7.20 9.42
C GLN A 332 -17.33 -6.88 10.72
N GLY A 333 -16.76 -7.20 11.89
CA GLY A 333 -17.36 -6.92 13.22
C GLY A 333 -16.84 -7.80 14.36
N GLU A 334 -17.40 -7.65 15.57
CA GLU A 334 -17.15 -8.59 16.69
C GLU A 334 -17.69 -9.98 16.31
N SER A 335 -16.80 -10.93 16.07
CA SER A 335 -17.16 -12.30 15.69
C SER A 335 -17.70 -13.07 16.89
N SER A 336 -18.99 -13.46 16.89
CA SER A 336 -19.60 -14.33 17.90
C SER A 336 -19.30 -15.82 17.66
N TRP A 337 -18.06 -16.15 17.26
CA TRP A 337 -17.66 -17.52 16.94
C TRP A 337 -17.50 -18.34 18.21
N ASP A 338 -18.16 -19.51 18.26
CA ASP A 338 -18.03 -20.49 19.34
C ASP A 338 -17.14 -21.65 18.90
N GLY A 339 -15.98 -21.79 19.54
CA GLY A 339 -15.01 -22.85 19.24
C GLY A 339 -15.28 -24.17 19.97
N ALA A 340 -16.20 -24.23 20.93
CA ALA A 340 -16.53 -25.43 21.69
C ALA A 340 -16.97 -26.63 20.82
N PRO A 341 -17.88 -26.48 19.84
CA PRO A 341 -18.29 -27.59 18.98
C PRO A 341 -17.15 -28.10 18.08
N LEU A 342 -16.31 -27.21 17.56
CA LEU A 342 -15.13 -27.58 16.77
C LEU A 342 -14.12 -28.38 17.61
N HIS A 343 -13.88 -27.96 18.85
CA HIS A 343 -13.01 -28.66 19.79
C HIS A 343 -13.49 -30.09 20.08
N GLN A 344 -14.79 -30.28 20.31
CA GLN A 344 -15.37 -31.59 20.63
C GLN A 344 -15.24 -32.57 19.46
N HIS A 345 -15.56 -32.15 18.24
CA HIS A 345 -15.51 -33.03 17.07
C HIS A 345 -14.07 -33.33 16.62
N LEU A 346 -13.14 -32.37 16.74
CA LEU A 346 -11.72 -32.63 16.45
C LEU A 346 -11.10 -33.64 17.42
N ARG A 347 -11.56 -33.71 18.68
CA ARG A 347 -11.07 -34.69 19.66
C ARG A 347 -11.52 -36.12 19.36
N GLN A 348 -12.64 -36.28 18.65
CA GLN A 348 -13.23 -37.57 18.29
C GLN A 348 -12.64 -38.16 17.00
N LEU A 349 -11.78 -37.41 16.29
CA LEU A 349 -11.12 -37.91 15.08
C LEU A 349 -10.23 -39.13 15.40
N PRO A 350 -10.36 -40.23 14.64
CA PRO A 350 -9.52 -41.40 14.82
C PRO A 350 -8.05 -41.04 14.55
N LYS A 351 -7.16 -41.47 15.44
CA LYS A 351 -5.71 -41.42 15.20
C LYS A 351 -5.37 -42.44 14.12
N GLU A 352 -5.33 -42.05 12.85
CA GLU A 352 -4.87 -42.99 11.82
C GLU A 352 -3.38 -43.27 12.05
N LYS A 353 -3.05 -44.56 12.06
CA LYS A 353 -1.68 -45.06 12.09
C LYS A 353 -1.01 -44.67 10.77
N ARG A 354 0.15 -44.00 10.85
CA ARG A 354 1.05 -43.81 9.70
C ARG A 354 1.26 -45.15 9.00
N SER A 355 0.73 -45.31 7.79
CA SER A 355 1.18 -46.39 6.90
C SER A 355 2.61 -46.05 6.51
N LYS A 356 3.57 -46.90 6.91
CA LYS A 356 4.91 -46.85 6.36
C LYS A 356 4.78 -47.16 4.87
N THR A 357 4.90 -46.14 4.02
CA THR A 357 5.07 -46.37 2.59
C THR A 357 6.49 -46.88 2.41
N ASP A 358 6.61 -48.16 2.04
CA ASP A 358 7.85 -48.76 1.61
C ASP A 358 8.48 -47.90 0.50
N THR A 359 9.72 -47.50 0.74
CA THR A 359 10.62 -46.93 -0.24
C THR A 359 10.82 -47.97 -1.35
N SER A 360 10.05 -47.86 -2.43
CA SER A 360 10.37 -48.58 -3.67
C SER A 360 11.59 -47.88 -4.30
N PRO A 361 12.77 -48.53 -4.38
CA PRO A 361 13.94 -47.88 -4.96
C PRO A 361 13.72 -47.66 -6.47
N LEU A 362 14.01 -46.43 -6.90
CA LEU A 362 14.03 -45.98 -8.28
C LEU A 362 14.80 -46.95 -9.19
N GLN A 363 14.21 -47.31 -10.33
CA GLN A 363 14.90 -47.99 -11.42
C GLN A 363 15.98 -47.04 -12.01
N PRO A 364 17.24 -47.48 -12.18
CA PRO A 364 18.24 -46.69 -12.88
C PRO A 364 17.95 -46.68 -14.39
N LEU A 365 17.92 -45.47 -14.97
CA LEU A 365 17.90 -45.23 -16.41
C LEU A 365 19.29 -45.54 -17.02
N TYR A 366 19.29 -46.45 -18.01
CA TYR A 366 20.33 -46.76 -19.00
C TYR A 366 21.67 -47.37 -18.53
N PRO A 367 22.22 -48.28 -19.34
CA PRO A 367 23.57 -48.17 -19.88
C PRO A 367 23.60 -47.46 -21.24
#